data_AF-A0A9N9BXQ9-F1
#
_entry.id   AF-A0A9N9BXQ9-F1
#
_cell.length_a   1.000
_cell.length_b   1.000
_cell.length_c   1.000
_cell.angle_alpha   90.00
_cell.angle_beta   90.00
_cell.angle_gamma   90.00
#
_symmetry.space_group_name_H-M   'P 1'
#
loop_
_entity.id
_entity.type
_entity.pdbx_description
1 polymer ?
#
loop_
_entity_poly.entity_id
_entity_poly.type
_entity_poly.pdbx_seq_one_letter_code
_entity_poly.pdbx_strand_id
1 'polypeptide(L)'
;MAEQESIIPNLPRIEIEFCTACRWTLRAGWVAQELLITFGDKIGEVALVPGKTNAVFKVVVNSVVVWDRKQAGRFPELKELKQLIRDLIAPGMALGHSDSIKKEKVEGKGNEQVGATTADAKEAAKAPKCEEC
;
A
#
# COMPACT_ATOMS: atom_id res chain seq x y z
N MET A 1 6.09 -0.59 43.26
CA MET A 1 6.47 0.43 42.26
C MET A 1 7.64 -0.16 41.48
N ALA A 2 7.33 -0.85 40.38
CA ALA A 2 8.33 -1.33 39.43
C ALA A 2 7.99 -0.64 38.12
N GLU A 3 8.80 0.35 37.75
CA GLU A 3 8.79 0.95 36.43
C GLU A 3 9.15 -0.16 35.44
N GLN A 4 8.13 -0.66 34.73
CA GLN A 4 8.35 -1.50 33.58
C GLN A 4 8.83 -0.58 32.46
N GLU A 5 10.15 -0.52 32.32
CA GLU A 5 10.81 0.02 31.14
C GLU A 5 10.23 -0.70 29.93
N SER A 6 9.36 0.01 29.20
CA SER A 6 8.69 -0.52 28.03
C SER A 6 9.76 -0.80 26.99
N ILE A 7 10.05 -2.09 26.78
CA ILE A 7 10.81 -2.55 25.62
C ILE A 7 9.90 -2.23 24.44
N ILE A 8 10.02 -1.03 23.88
CA ILE A 8 9.40 -0.70 22.60
C ILE A 8 10.11 -1.64 21.62
N PRO A 9 9.43 -2.66 21.06
CA PRO A 9 10.05 -3.46 20.03
C PRO A 9 10.54 -2.50 18.94
N ASN A 10 11.73 -2.74 18.37
CA ASN A 10 12.29 -1.90 17.31
C ASN A 10 11.45 -2.10 16.04
N LEU A 11 10.28 -1.45 16.02
CA LEU A 11 9.29 -1.55 14.97
C LEU A 11 9.75 -0.68 13.80
N PRO A 12 9.48 -1.13 12.57
CA PRO A 12 9.93 -0.43 11.38
C PRO A 12 9.29 0.96 11.28
N ARG A 13 10.15 1.92 10.91
CA ARG A 13 9.78 3.29 10.59
C ARG A 13 9.59 3.41 9.08
N ILE A 14 8.44 3.93 8.65
CA ILE A 14 8.16 4.23 7.24
C ILE A 14 8.18 5.73 7.04
N GLU A 15 8.91 6.21 6.04
CA GLU A 15 8.97 7.63 5.67
C GLU A 15 8.40 7.81 4.26
N ILE A 16 7.51 8.78 4.11
CA ILE A 16 6.97 9.20 2.81
C ILE A 16 7.46 10.62 2.55
N GLU A 17 8.50 10.75 1.73
CA GLU A 17 9.00 12.04 1.26
C GLU A 17 8.15 12.51 0.07
N PHE A 18 7.53 13.69 0.16
CA PHE A 18 6.62 14.17 -0.89
C PHE A 18 6.83 15.65 -1.24
N CYS A 19 6.58 16.00 -2.50
CA CYS A 19 6.60 17.38 -2.98
C CYS A 19 5.42 18.18 -2.42
N THR A 20 5.70 19.20 -1.62
CA THR A 20 4.68 20.12 -1.08
C THR A 20 4.13 21.07 -2.15
N ALA A 21 4.98 21.59 -3.03
CA ALA A 21 4.59 22.48 -4.14
C ALA A 21 3.63 21.79 -5.14
N CYS A 22 3.72 20.47 -5.27
CA CYS A 22 2.92 19.66 -6.18
C CYS A 22 1.54 19.32 -5.60
N ARG A 23 1.22 19.77 -4.38
CA ARG A 23 0.02 19.42 -3.61
C ARG A 23 -0.18 17.91 -3.42
N TRP A 24 0.91 17.16 -3.24
CA TRP A 24 0.84 15.70 -3.03
C TRP A 24 0.62 15.29 -1.57
N THR A 25 0.42 16.25 -0.66
CA THR A 25 0.12 16.01 0.75
C THR A 25 -1.04 15.04 0.93
N LEU A 26 -2.14 15.21 0.17
CA LEU A 26 -3.31 14.34 0.26
C LEU A 26 -2.99 12.90 -0.16
N ARG A 27 -2.21 12.72 -1.22
CA ARG A 27 -1.78 11.39 -1.67
C ARG A 27 -0.86 10.75 -0.63
N ALA A 28 0.09 11.50 -0.09
CA ALA A 28 1.00 11.00 0.94
C ALA A 28 0.23 10.60 2.21
N GLY A 29 -0.73 11.42 2.65
CA GLY A 29 -1.58 11.12 3.80
C GLY A 29 -2.51 9.92 3.58
N TRP A 30 -3.06 9.74 2.38
CA TRP A 30 -3.84 8.55 2.05
C TRP A 30 -2.97 7.28 2.06
N VAL A 31 -1.79 7.32 1.44
CA VAL A 31 -0.85 6.18 1.48
C VAL A 31 -0.47 5.85 2.93
N ALA A 32 -0.21 6.86 3.77
CA ALA A 32 0.10 6.62 5.18
C ALA A 32 -1.04 5.91 5.93
N GLN A 33 -2.29 6.34 5.74
CA GLN A 33 -3.47 5.69 6.32
C GLN A 33 -3.60 4.24 5.86
N GLU A 34 -3.43 3.99 4.56
CA GLU A 34 -3.49 2.62 4.01
C GLU A 34 -2.42 1.71 4.62
N LEU A 35 -1.21 2.22 4.87
CA LEU A 35 -0.14 1.46 5.50
C LEU A 35 -0.44 1.18 6.98
N LEU A 36 -0.91 2.19 7.73
CA LEU A 36 -1.31 2.04 9.13
C LEU A 36 -2.43 1.02 9.30
N ILE A 37 -3.46 1.06 8.43
CA ILE A 37 -4.58 0.11 8.45
C ILE A 37 -4.10 -1.30 8.08
N THR A 38 -3.19 -1.44 7.11
CA THR A 38 -2.74 -2.75 6.62
C THR A 38 -1.79 -3.44 7.61
N PHE A 39 -0.87 -2.69 8.20
CA PHE A 39 0.21 -3.26 9.00
C PHE A 39 -0.01 -3.16 10.51
N GLY A 40 -0.89 -2.27 10.97
CA GLY A 40 -1.28 -2.17 12.39
C GLY A 40 -0.07 -2.14 13.33
N ASP A 41 0.00 -3.14 14.21
CA ASP A 41 1.06 -3.31 15.22
C ASP A 41 2.43 -3.72 14.67
N LYS A 42 2.55 -3.99 13.36
CA LYS A 42 3.79 -4.39 12.70
C LYS A 42 4.67 -3.22 12.30
N ILE A 43 4.17 -1.99 12.37
CA ILE A 43 4.95 -0.77 12.09
C ILE A 43 4.93 0.15 13.30
N GLY A 44 6.04 0.86 13.52
CA GLY A 44 6.16 1.75 14.67
C GLY A 44 5.54 3.11 14.36
N GLU A 45 5.83 3.64 13.18
CA GLU A 45 5.32 4.92 12.73
C GLU A 45 5.34 5.05 11.20
N VAL A 46 4.52 5.96 10.69
CA VAL A 46 4.60 6.48 9.32
C VAL A 46 4.82 7.98 9.38
N ALA A 47 6.00 8.43 8.93
CA ALA A 47 6.38 9.83 8.90
C ALA A 47 6.09 10.44 7.52
N LEU A 48 5.30 11.52 7.50
CA LEU A 48 5.12 12.36 6.31
C LEU A 48 6.22 13.43 6.29
N VAL A 49 7.12 13.35 5.31
CA VAL A 49 8.30 14.23 5.23
C VAL A 49 8.15 15.20 4.05
N PRO A 50 8.03 16.52 4.30
CA PRO A 50 8.07 17.53 3.25
C PRO A 50 9.41 17.49 2.49
N GLY A 51 9.36 17.12 1.21
CA GLY A 51 10.53 17.04 0.35
C GLY A 51 10.92 18.39 -0.25
N LYS A 52 12.24 18.66 -0.31
CA LYS A 52 12.80 19.89 -0.92
C LYS A 52 12.88 19.81 -2.45
N THR A 53 12.85 18.60 -3.00
CA THR A 53 13.00 18.37 -4.44
C THR A 53 11.66 18.46 -5.15
N ASN A 54 11.61 19.19 -6.26
CA ASN A 54 10.43 19.26 -7.11
C ASN A 54 10.04 17.88 -7.60
N ALA A 55 8.75 17.59 -7.51
CA ALA A 55 8.21 16.31 -7.91
C ALA A 55 9.03 15.17 -7.28
N VAL A 56 9.14 15.13 -5.95
CA VAL A 56 9.59 13.96 -5.19
C VAL A 56 8.38 13.22 -4.62
N PHE A 57 8.40 11.89 -4.76
CA PHE A 57 7.51 11.00 -4.03
C PHE A 57 8.28 9.71 -3.79
N LYS A 58 8.81 9.55 -2.58
CA LYS A 58 9.71 8.46 -2.21
C LYS A 58 9.22 7.81 -0.92
N VAL A 59 9.25 6.48 -0.87
CA VAL A 59 8.88 5.70 0.31
C VAL A 59 10.12 4.96 0.78
N VAL A 60 10.44 5.12 2.07
CA VAL A 60 11.63 4.55 2.71
C VAL A 60 11.19 3.76 3.93
N VAL A 61 11.74 2.56 4.13
CA VAL A 61 11.49 1.71 5.31
C VAL A 61 12.82 1.43 5.98
N ASN A 62 12.99 1.84 7.24
CA ASN A 62 14.26 1.68 7.98
C ASN A 62 15.50 2.09 7.16
N SER A 63 15.43 3.27 6.52
CA SER A 63 16.48 3.80 5.64
C SER A 63 16.69 3.07 4.30
N VAL A 64 15.90 2.04 3.98
CA VAL A 64 15.89 1.36 2.67
C VAL A 64 14.84 1.98 1.76
N VAL A 65 15.24 2.44 0.57
CA VAL A 65 14.30 3.01 -0.41
C VAL A 65 13.47 1.88 -1.02
N VAL A 66 12.17 1.88 -0.74
CA VAL A 66 11.21 0.90 -1.27
C VAL A 66 10.59 1.39 -2.57
N TRP A 67 10.36 2.70 -2.66
CA TRP A 67 9.80 3.31 -3.86
C TRP A 67 10.41 4.67 -4.13
N ASP A 68 10.68 4.95 -5.41
CA ASP A 68 11.06 6.28 -5.89
C ASP A 68 10.33 6.58 -7.20
N ARG A 69 9.45 7.59 -7.19
CA ARG A 69 8.71 8.03 -8.38
C ARG A 69 9.63 8.44 -9.52
N LYS A 70 10.81 8.99 -9.23
CA LYS A 70 11.74 9.44 -10.27
C LYS A 70 12.30 8.25 -11.05
N GLN A 71 12.51 7.12 -10.38
CA GLN A 71 13.00 5.88 -10.99
C GLN A 71 11.88 5.13 -11.70
N ALA A 72 10.71 5.03 -11.08
CA ALA A 72 9.56 4.32 -11.65
C ALA A 72 8.81 5.09 -12.74
N GLY A 73 8.97 6.43 -12.80
CA GLY A 73 8.23 7.31 -13.72
C GLY A 73 6.74 7.45 -13.40
N ARG A 74 6.21 6.74 -12.41
CA ARG A 74 4.81 6.72 -11.98
C ARG A 74 4.68 6.71 -10.46
N PHE A 75 3.47 6.99 -9.97
CA PHE A 75 3.13 6.74 -8.57
C PHE A 75 3.09 5.24 -8.27
N PRO A 76 3.37 4.84 -7.02
CA PRO A 76 3.22 3.45 -6.61
C PRO A 76 1.76 3.05 -6.70
N GLU A 77 1.51 1.86 -7.25
CA GLU A 77 0.23 1.21 -7.06
C GLU A 77 0.18 0.69 -5.63
N LEU A 78 -0.94 0.90 -4.93
CA LEU A 78 -1.00 0.62 -3.50
C LEU A 78 -0.75 -0.86 -3.19
N LYS A 79 -1.24 -1.76 -4.04
CA LYS A 79 -1.02 -3.21 -3.93
C LYS A 79 0.47 -3.55 -3.97
N GLU A 80 1.19 -3.04 -4.96
CA GLU A 80 2.64 -3.24 -5.14
C GLU A 80 3.41 -2.67 -3.95
N LEU A 81 3.06 -1.48 -3.48
CA LEU A 81 3.71 -0.86 -2.33
C LEU A 81 3.55 -1.69 -1.06
N LYS A 82 2.33 -2.18 -0.77
CA LYS A 82 2.06 -3.05 0.39
C LYS A 82 2.86 -4.35 0.29
N GLN A 83 2.96 -4.95 -0.90
CA GLN A 83 3.77 -6.15 -1.11
C GLN A 83 5.25 -5.90 -0.82
N LEU A 84 5.83 -4.86 -1.42
CA LEU A 84 7.25 -4.52 -1.23
C LEU A 84 7.59 -4.22 0.23
N ILE A 85 6.72 -3.49 0.93
CA ILE A 85 6.92 -3.18 2.35
C ILE A 85 6.81 -4.45 3.19
N ARG A 86 5.79 -5.29 2.96
CA ARG A 86 5.62 -6.57 3.66
C ARG A 86 6.86 -7.45 3.48
N ASP A 87 7.37 -7.58 2.27
CA ASP A 87 8.50 -8.46 1.98
C ASP A 87 9.75 -8.04 2.78
N LEU A 88 9.83 -6.77 3.20
CA LEU A 88 10.87 -6.25 4.10
C LEU A 88 10.56 -6.40 5.59
N ILE A 89 9.31 -6.17 6.03
CA ILE A 89 8.98 -6.11 7.46
C ILE A 89 8.38 -7.40 8.04
N ALA A 90 7.67 -8.17 7.23
CA ALA A 90 6.90 -9.34 7.65
C ALA A 90 6.67 -10.31 6.47
N PRO A 91 7.71 -11.02 5.98
CA PRO A 91 7.63 -11.85 4.77
C PRO A 91 6.63 -13.02 4.85
N GLY A 92 6.19 -13.40 6.06
CA GLY A 92 5.17 -14.43 6.28
C GLY A 92 3.73 -13.91 6.41
N MET A 93 3.49 -12.59 6.32
CA MET A 93 2.16 -12.01 6.50
C MET A 93 1.34 -12.08 5.20
N ALA A 94 0.14 -12.68 5.28
CA ALA A 94 -0.81 -12.63 4.16
C ALA A 94 -1.47 -11.25 4.06
N LEU A 95 -1.50 -10.66 2.87
CA LEU A 95 -2.19 -9.40 2.57
C LEU A 95 -3.55 -9.60 1.88
N GLY A 96 -4.09 -10.83 1.90
CA GLY A 96 -5.37 -11.18 1.29
C GLY A 96 -5.39 -10.90 -0.22
N HIS A 97 -6.33 -10.08 -0.70
CA HIS A 97 -6.44 -9.71 -2.12
C HIS A 97 -5.24 -8.91 -2.67
N SER A 98 -4.42 -8.38 -1.76
CA SER A 98 -3.18 -7.71 -2.12
C SER A 98 -2.03 -8.69 -2.33
N ASP A 99 -2.18 -9.98 -2.02
CA ASP A 99 -1.26 -11.00 -2.50
C ASP A 99 -1.51 -11.29 -3.98
N SER A 100 -0.45 -11.25 -4.78
CA SER A 100 -0.51 -11.73 -6.15
C SER A 100 -0.19 -13.22 -6.11
N ILE A 101 -1.17 -14.09 -6.37
CA ILE A 101 -0.86 -15.44 -6.81
C ILE A 101 -0.05 -15.27 -8.10
N LYS A 102 1.24 -15.58 -8.05
CA LYS A 102 2.12 -15.57 -9.21
C LYS A 102 1.62 -16.68 -10.14
N LYS A 103 0.68 -16.36 -11.04
CA LYS A 103 0.30 -17.26 -12.12
C LYS A 103 1.49 -17.31 -13.08
N GLU A 104 2.33 -18.32 -12.94
CA GLU A 104 3.21 -18.76 -14.02
C GLU A 104 2.33 -19.01 -15.25
N LYS A 105 2.46 -18.14 -16.26
CA LYS A 105 1.73 -18.23 -17.51
C LYS A 105 2.37 -19.36 -18.33
N VAL A 106 1.76 -20.54 -18.31
CA VAL A 106 1.97 -21.54 -19.36
C VAL A 106 1.27 -21.03 -20.62
N GLU A 107 2.05 -20.78 -21.66
CA GLU A 107 1.58 -20.36 -22.99
C GLU A 107 0.72 -21.45 -23.63
N GLY A 108 -0.49 -21.09 -24.07
CA GLY A 108 -1.38 -21.96 -24.82
C GLY A 108 -2.32 -21.13 -25.69
N LYS A 109 -2.07 -21.14 -27.00
CA LYS A 109 -2.89 -20.52 -28.05
C LYS A 109 -4.30 -21.10 -28.09
N GLY A 110 -5.29 -20.27 -28.41
CA GLY A 110 -6.63 -20.71 -28.79
C GLY A 110 -7.59 -19.53 -28.95
N ASN A 111 -7.83 -19.13 -30.20
CA ASN A 111 -8.79 -18.12 -30.63
C ASN A 111 -10.18 -18.75 -30.78
N GLU A 112 -11.24 -18.13 -30.27
CA GLU A 112 -12.57 -18.21 -30.89
C GLU A 112 -13.47 -17.04 -30.41
N GLN A 113 -14.06 -16.34 -31.38
CA GLN A 113 -15.05 -15.28 -31.23
C GLN A 113 -16.46 -15.88 -31.26
N VAL A 114 -17.34 -15.47 -30.33
CA VAL A 114 -18.80 -15.25 -30.51
C VAL A 114 -19.22 -14.39 -29.30
N GLY A 115 -19.90 -13.24 -29.32
CA GLY A 115 -20.95 -12.70 -30.20
C GLY A 115 -22.22 -12.52 -29.34
N ALA A 116 -22.55 -11.26 -28.98
CA ALA A 116 -23.84 -10.69 -28.47
C ALA A 116 -24.55 -11.41 -27.28
N THR A 117 -25.19 -10.77 -26.29
CA THR A 117 -26.37 -9.90 -26.36
C THR A 117 -26.62 -9.16 -25.03
N THR A 118 -27.38 -8.08 -25.12
CA THR A 118 -27.98 -7.20 -24.08
C THR A 118 -28.82 -7.89 -22.99
N ALA A 119 -28.85 -7.33 -21.77
CA ALA A 119 -30.08 -7.00 -21.00
C ALA A 119 -29.77 -6.47 -19.58
N ASP A 120 -30.46 -5.39 -19.21
CA ASP A 120 -30.64 -4.81 -17.88
C ASP A 120 -31.04 -5.81 -16.79
N ALA A 121 -30.48 -5.66 -15.58
CA ALA A 121 -31.16 -6.01 -14.33
C ALA A 121 -30.57 -5.24 -13.14
N LYS A 122 -31.38 -4.30 -12.67
CA LYS A 122 -31.46 -3.69 -11.35
C LYS A 122 -31.40 -4.77 -10.25
N GLU A 123 -30.66 -4.54 -9.16
CA GLU A 123 -31.17 -4.53 -7.77
C GLU A 123 -30.04 -4.50 -6.72
N ALA A 124 -30.36 -3.83 -5.61
CA ALA A 124 -29.52 -3.43 -4.51
C ALA A 124 -29.09 -4.58 -3.59
N ALA A 125 -27.89 -4.46 -3.03
CA ALA A 125 -27.49 -5.19 -1.83
C ALA A 125 -26.91 -4.23 -0.80
N LYS A 126 -27.62 -4.20 0.33
CA LYS A 126 -27.48 -3.40 1.54
C LYS A 126 -26.12 -3.61 2.23
N ALA A 127 -25.38 -2.53 2.43
CA ALA A 127 -24.17 -2.52 3.26
C ALA A 127 -24.54 -2.74 4.75
N PRO A 128 -23.84 -3.62 5.49
CA PRO A 128 -23.94 -3.64 6.94
C PRO A 128 -23.23 -2.41 7.52
N LYS A 129 -23.95 -1.76 8.44
CA LYS A 129 -23.52 -0.58 9.20
C LYS A 129 -22.38 -0.99 10.14
N CYS A 130 -21.16 -0.53 9.88
CA CYS A 130 -20.10 -0.50 10.88
C CYS A 130 -20.44 0.63 11.85
N GLU A 131 -21.02 0.27 12.99
CA GLU A 131 -21.04 1.12 14.19
C GLU A 131 -19.72 0.85 14.92
N GLU A 132 -18.90 1.92 15.04
CA GLU A 132 -17.70 2.00 15.89
C GLU A 132 -16.45 1.20 15.45
N CYS A 133 -15.80 1.68 14.38
CA CYS A 133 -14.33 1.78 14.22
C CYS A 133 -14.00 2.63 12.98
#